data_AF-V4XCS2-F1
#
_entry.id   AF-V4XCS2-F1
#
_cell.length_a   1.000
_cell.length_b   1.000
_cell.length_c   1.000
_cell.angle_alpha   90.00
_cell.angle_beta   90.00
_cell.angle_gamma   90.00
#
_symmetry.space_group_name_H-M   'P 1'
#
loop_
_entity.id
_entity.type
_entity.pdbx_description
1 polymer ?
#
loop_
_entity_poly.entity_id
_entity_poly.type
_entity_poly.pdbx_seq_one_letter_code
_entity_poly.pdbx_strand_id
1 'polypeptide(L)' 'VAVDAGADHAWLYPTIPVENDWSTGEFLARACRKAEQSPFAWRDDDDVVVTLFEGQVFRERGDGSVEEL' A
#
# COMPACT_ATOMS: atom_id res chain seq x y z
N VAL A 1 0.57 1.37 -2.77
CA VAL A 1 2.05 1.49 -2.78
C VAL A 1 2.67 0.14 -3.11
N ALA A 2 3.69 0.14 -3.94
CA ALA A 2 4.54 -1.02 -4.21
C ALA A 2 5.94 -0.75 -3.64
N VAL A 3 6.58 -1.80 -3.12
CA VAL A 3 7.92 -1.81 -2.54
C VAL A 3 8.71 -2.89 -3.24
N ASP A 4 9.82 -2.49 -3.87
CA ASP A 4 10.75 -3.37 -4.57
C ASP A 4 12.12 -3.29 -3.90
N ALA A 5 12.64 -4.44 -3.44
CA ALA A 5 13.92 -4.58 -2.76
C ALA A 5 14.70 -5.80 -3.30
N GLY A 6 15.30 -5.66 -4.49
CA GLY A 6 16.07 -6.73 -5.11
C GLY A 6 15.23 -7.93 -5.55
N ALA A 7 15.19 -9.01 -4.77
CA ALA A 7 14.36 -10.18 -5.04
C ALA A 7 13.00 -10.15 -4.31
N ASP A 8 12.87 -9.28 -3.30
CA ASP A 8 11.69 -9.21 -2.45
C ASP A 8 10.79 -8.05 -2.88
N HIS A 9 9.53 -8.36 -3.21
CA HIS A 9 8.58 -7.40 -3.77
C HIS A 9 7.22 -7.56 -3.11
N ALA A 10 6.62 -6.44 -2.71
CA ALA A 10 5.26 -6.45 -2.20
C ALA A 10 4.51 -5.16 -2.48
N TRP A 11 3.19 -5.22 -2.38
CA TRP A 11 2.34 -4.06 -2.55
C TRP A 11 1.09 -4.14 -1.68
N LEU A 12 0.49 -2.98 -1.46
CA LEU A 12 -0.77 -2.80 -0.75
C LEU A 12 -1.67 -1.85 -1.53
N TYR A 13 -2.95 -2.19 -1.61
CA TYR A 13 -3.98 -1.34 -2.22
C TYR A 13 -4.10 0.00 -1.48
N PRO A 14 -4.41 1.10 -2.20
CA PRO A 14 -4.59 2.42 -1.60
C PRO A 14 -5.74 2.50 -0.57
N THR A 15 -6.71 1.58 -0.61
CA THR A 15 -7.83 1.55 0.33
C THR A 15 -7.43 1.03 1.71
N ILE A 16 -6.45 0.13 1.79
CA ILE A 16 -6.03 -0.52 3.04
C ILE A 16 -5.66 0.48 4.16
N PRO A 17 -4.82 1.51 3.93
CA PRO A 17 -4.52 2.47 4.99
C PRO A 17 -5.74 3.27 5.44
N VAL A 18 -6.70 3.55 4.55
CA VAL A 18 -7.94 4.28 4.88
C VAL A 18 -8.88 3.40 5.72
N GLU A 19 -9.11 2.16 5.29
CA GLU A 19 -9.97 1.20 5.99
C GLU A 19 -9.49 0.87 7.41
N ASN A 20 -8.19 1.00 7.67
CA ASN A 20 -7.57 0.65 8.94
C ASN A 20 -7.09 1.86 9.75
N ASP A 21 -7.40 3.09 9.32
CA ASP A 21 -6.97 4.35 9.96
C ASP A 21 -5.45 4.42 10.19
N TRP A 22 -4.67 3.99 9.21
CA TRP A 22 -3.21 4.03 9.28
C TRP A 22 -2.66 5.37 8.84
N SER A 23 -1.72 5.89 9.61
CA SER A 23 -0.88 6.99 9.16
C SER A 23 -0.03 6.59 7.95
N THR A 24 0.46 7.58 7.19
CA THR A 24 1.41 7.34 6.09
C THR A 24 2.63 6.53 6.53
N GLY A 25 3.14 6.80 7.74
CA GLY A 25 4.28 6.08 8.29
C GLY A 25 3.97 4.60 8.56
N GLU A 26 2.79 4.31 9.11
CA GLU A 26 2.34 2.93 9.33
C GLU A 26 2.09 2.19 8.02
N PHE A 27 1.52 2.87 7.02
CA PHE A 27 1.30 2.31 5.70
C PHE A 27 2.60 1.85 5.04
N LEU A 28 3.60 2.74 5.01
CA LEU A 28 4.93 2.44 4.44
C LEU A 28 5.65 1.35 5.25
N ALA A 29 5.61 1.43 6.58
CA ALA A 29 6.24 0.43 7.44
C ALA A 29 5.64 -0.98 7.26
N ARG A 30 4.32 -1.07 7.08
CA ARG A 30 3.64 -2.35 6.84
C ARG A 30 3.88 -2.85 5.42
N ALA A 31 3.96 -1.97 4.42
CA ALA A 31 4.34 -2.35 3.07
C ALA A 31 5.77 -2.92 3.02
N CYS A 32 6.75 -2.27 3.69
CA CYS A 32 8.11 -2.80 3.81
C CYS A 32 8.14 -4.16 4.49
N ARG A 33 7.42 -4.33 5.62
CA ARG A 33 7.31 -5.65 6.28
C ARG A 33 6.74 -6.72 5.37
N LYS A 34 5.77 -6.37 4.51
CA LYS A 34 5.18 -7.31 3.54
C LYS A 34 6.19 -7.72 2.46
N ALA A 35 7.14 -6.85 2.13
CA ALA A 35 8.28 -7.13 1.25
C ALA A 35 9.47 -7.75 2.01
N GLU A 36 9.24 -8.29 3.22
CA GLU A 36 10.29 -8.90 4.07
C GLU A 36 11.42 -7.95 4.49
N GLN A 37 11.21 -6.63 4.33
CA GLN A 37 12.18 -5.60 4.69
C GLN A 37 11.96 -5.04 6.10
N SER A 38 12.99 -4.34 6.60
CA SER A 38 12.88 -3.53 7.80
C SER A 38 11.71 -2.52 7.68
N PRO A 39 10.94 -2.25 8.74
CA PRO A 39 9.80 -1.32 8.70
C PRO A 39 10.19 0.14 8.38
N PHE A 40 11.50 0.45 8.46
CA PHE A 40 12.04 1.77 8.18
C PHE A 40 12.88 1.81 6.89
N ALA A 41 12.98 0.71 6.15
CA ALA A 41 13.83 0.62 4.96
C ALA A 41 13.47 1.67 3.89
N TRP A 42 12.19 2.04 3.78
CA TRP A 42 11.74 3.11 2.88
C TRP A 42 12.36 4.49 3.13
N ARG A 43 13.03 4.72 4.28
CA ARG A 43 13.68 5.98 4.63
C ARG A 43 15.17 6.01 4.31
N ASP A 44 15.83 4.90 4.60
CA ASP A 44 17.27 4.88 4.85
C ASP A 44 18.01 3.86 3.96
N ASP A 45 17.28 3.06 3.17
CA ASP A 45 17.85 2.00 2.32
C ASP A 45 17.71 2.35 0.84
N ASP A 46 18.85 2.58 0.18
CA ASP A 46 18.93 2.94 -1.25
C ASP A 46 18.52 1.78 -2.18
N ASP A 47 18.55 0.53 -1.70
CA ASP A 47 18.13 -0.64 -2.48
C ASP A 47 16.60 -0.86 -2.44
N VAL A 48 15.88 -0.06 -1.62
CA VAL A 48 14.41 -0.13 -1.49
C VAL A 48 13.75 0.98 -2.30
N VAL A 49 13.04 0.58 -3.36
CA VAL A 49 12.27 1.50 -4.20
C VAL A 49 10.80 1.48 -3.79
N VAL A 50 10.24 2.66 -3.52
CA VAL A 50 8.81 2.84 -3.22
C VAL A 50 8.11 3.50 -4.40
N THR A 51 7.16 2.78 -5.00
CA THR A 51 6.33 3.29 -6.10
C THR A 51 4.92 3.59 -5.63
N LEU A 52 4.49 4.85 -5.81
CA LEU A 52 3.11 5.28 -5.56
C LEU A 52 2.25 5.00 -6.79
N PHE A 53 1.02 4.56 -6.54
CA PHE A 53 0.02 4.35 -7.58
C PHE A 53 -1.37 4.64 -7.02
N GLU A 54 -2.27 5.01 -7.92
CA GLU A 54 -3.66 5.35 -7.63
C GLU A 54 -4.58 4.40 -8.40
N GLY A 55 -5.82 4.28 -7.96
CA GLY A 55 -6.83 3.49 -8.63
C GLY A 55 -8.22 3.90 -8.16
N GLN A 56 -9.17 3.94 -9.10
CA GLN A 56 -10.58 4.16 -8.78
C GLN A 56 -11.15 2.94 -8.07
N VAL A 57 -11.96 3.18 -7.04
CA VAL A 57 -12.57 2.14 -6.23
C VAL A 57 -14.07 2.21 -6.43
N PHE A 58 -14.67 1.05 -6.69
CA PHE A 58 -16.11 0.93 -6.89
C PHE A 58 -16.69 -0.09 -5.92
N ARG A 59 -17.94 0.12 -5.53
CA ARG A 59 -18.70 -0.80 -4.66
C ARG A 59 -20.13 -0.97 -5.17
N GLU A 60 -20.70 -2.15 -4.91
CA GLU A 60 -22.12 -2.42 -5.14
C GLU A 60 -23.00 -1.73 -4.08
N ARG A 61 -24.10 -1.12 -4.52
CA ARG A 61 -25.18 -0.57 -3.68
C ARG A 61 -26.19 -1.66 -3.33
N GLY A 62 -27.03 -1.40 -2.33
CA GLY A 62 -28.08 -2.35 -1.91
C GLY A 62 -29.10 -2.72 -2.99
N ASP A 63 -29.23 -1.94 -4.07
CA ASP A 63 -30.08 -2.20 -5.23
C ASP A 63 -29.35 -2.90 -6.39
N GLY A 64 -28.08 -3.27 -6.22
CA GLY A 64 -27.24 -3.91 -7.24
C GLY A 64 -26.61 -2.95 -8.24
N SER A 65 -26.84 -1.65 -8.12
CA SER A 65 -26.12 -0.64 -8.91
C SER A 65 -24.69 -0.43 -8.38
N VAL A 66 -23.80 0.13 -9.19
CA VAL A 66 -22.40 0.39 -8.81
C VAL A 66 -22.20 1.87 -8.47
N GLU A 67 -21.46 2.15 -7.42
CA GLU A 67 -21.00 3.51 -7.06
C GLU A 67 -19.48 3.58 -6.93
N GLU A 68 -18.92 4.75 -7.28
CA GLU A 68 -17.53 5.09 -7.03
C GLU A 68 -17.37 5.57 -5.57
N LEU A 69 -16.29 5.14 -4.90
CA LEU A 69 -15.96 5.50 -3.51
C LEU A 69 -14.98 6.68 -3.43
#